data_AF-A0A7U9Q092-F1
#
_entry.id   AF-A0A7U9Q092-F1
#
_cell.length_a   1.000
_cell.length_b   1.000
_cell.length_c   1.000
_cell.angle_alpha   90.00
_cell.angle_beta   90.00
_cell.angle_gamma   90.00
#
_symmetry.space_group_name_H-M   'P 1'
#
loop_
_entity.id
_entity.type
_entity.pdbx_description
1 polymer ?
#
loop_
_entity_poly.entity_id
_entity_poly.type
_entity_poly.pdbx_seq_one_letter_code
_entity_poly.pdbx_strand_id
1 'polypeptide(L)'
;MNEDTFWQLIDACTPTGPDPDSERLAAALTEHLARSPVYMVTGFAEQLSWALYRLDRKELGQGLSGDSFLSTRCAVVAAGREVFDGVLRNPSAFAPFATDLV
;
A
#
# COMPACT_ATOMS: atom_id res chain seq x y z
N MET A 1 5.90 10.40 10.57
CA MET A 1 5.08 11.31 9.73
C MET A 1 3.61 11.08 10.06
N ASN A 2 2.71 11.99 9.69
CA ASN A 2 1.27 11.77 9.84
C ASN A 2 0.68 11.05 8.60
N GLU A 3 -0.59 10.67 8.67
CA GLU A 3 -1.29 9.92 7.61
C GLU A 3 -1.35 10.72 6.29
N ASP A 4 -1.63 12.02 6.33
CA ASP A 4 -1.72 12.84 5.12
C ASP A 4 -0.37 12.93 4.39
N THR A 5 0.73 13.14 5.12
CA THR A 5 2.08 13.15 4.55
C THR A 5 2.47 11.80 3.94
N PHE A 6 2.05 10.70 4.56
CA PHE A 6 2.27 9.35 4.03
C PHE A 6 1.60 9.16 2.67
N TRP A 7 0.31 9.51 2.56
CA TRP A 7 -0.42 9.39 1.29
C TRP A 7 0.08 10.36 0.21
N GLN A 8 0.45 11.59 0.60
CA GLN A 8 1.05 12.56 -0.33
C GLN A 8 2.38 12.06 -0.89
N LEU A 9 3.18 11.35 -0.09
CA LEU A 9 4.44 10.77 -0.57
C LEU A 9 4.19 9.61 -1.55
N ILE A 10 3.22 8.74 -1.27
CA ILE A 10 2.82 7.68 -2.23
C ILE A 10 2.37 8.33 -3.54
N ASP A 11 1.46 9.29 -3.49
CA ASP A 11 0.95 10.00 -4.66
C ASP A 11 2.06 10.68 -5.48
N ALA A 12 2.98 11.38 -4.80
CA ALA A 12 4.11 12.04 -5.45
C ALA A 12 5.11 11.07 -6.10
N CYS A 13 5.16 9.81 -5.66
CA CYS A 13 6.00 8.76 -6.23
C CYS A 13 5.27 7.87 -7.25
N THR A 14 3.95 8.02 -7.40
CA THR A 14 3.16 7.23 -8.36
C THR A 14 3.54 7.60 -9.80
N PRO A 15 3.92 6.63 -10.64
CA PRO A 15 4.29 6.90 -12.02
C PRO A 15 3.08 7.30 -12.88
N THR A 16 3.29 8.18 -13.86
CA THR A 16 2.33 8.42 -14.94
C THR A 16 2.36 7.25 -15.93
N GLY A 17 1.62 6.17 -15.63
CA GLY A 17 1.46 4.99 -16.49
C GLY A 17 1.21 3.71 -15.70
N PRO A 18 0.92 2.58 -16.37
CA PRO A 18 0.73 1.30 -15.70
C PRO A 18 1.97 0.85 -14.93
N ASP A 19 1.74 0.29 -13.74
CA ASP A 19 2.76 -0.28 -12.85
C ASP A 19 2.15 -1.52 -12.13
N PRO A 20 1.91 -2.62 -12.86
CA PRO A 20 1.09 -3.75 -12.39
C PRO A 20 1.59 -4.38 -11.08
N ASP A 21 2.91 -4.39 -10.86
CA ASP A 21 3.55 -4.92 -9.64
C ASP A 21 4.00 -3.81 -8.67
N SER A 22 3.67 -2.55 -8.95
CA SER A 22 4.08 -1.38 -8.18
C SER A 22 5.62 -1.23 -8.03
N GLU A 23 6.41 -1.85 -8.91
CA GLU A 23 7.87 -1.84 -8.83
C GLU A 23 8.44 -0.43 -9.04
N ARG A 24 7.85 0.36 -9.94
CA ARG A 24 8.32 1.72 -10.22
C ARG A 24 7.99 2.66 -9.07
N LEU A 25 6.79 2.55 -8.49
CA LEU A 25 6.43 3.24 -7.26
C LEU A 25 7.38 2.86 -6.12
N ALA A 26 7.63 1.57 -5.90
CA ALA A 26 8.53 1.09 -4.85
C ALA A 26 9.96 1.63 -5.01
N ALA A 27 10.47 1.65 -6.24
CA ALA A 27 11.79 2.23 -6.55
C ALA A 27 11.84 3.74 -6.25
N ALA A 28 10.82 4.50 -6.67
CA ALA A 28 10.73 5.94 -6.42
C ALA A 28 10.64 6.27 -4.92
N LEU A 29 9.80 5.53 -4.17
CA LEU A 29 9.72 5.66 -2.71
C LEU A 29 11.06 5.35 -2.04
N THR A 30 11.72 4.28 -2.48
CA THR A 30 13.04 3.87 -1.94
C THR A 30 14.08 4.96 -2.19
N GLU A 31 14.16 5.52 -3.40
CA GLU A 31 15.08 6.60 -3.74
C GLU A 31 14.80 7.88 -2.95
N HIS A 32 13.52 8.22 -2.74
CA HIS A 32 13.12 9.37 -1.95
C HIS A 32 13.51 9.21 -0.47
N LEU A 33 13.16 8.06 0.13
CA LEU A 33 13.42 7.76 1.54
C LEU A 33 14.91 7.61 1.83
N ALA A 34 15.70 7.04 0.91
CA ALA A 34 17.15 6.91 1.06
C ALA A 34 17.88 8.27 1.14
N ARG A 35 17.32 9.32 0.54
CA ARG A 35 17.83 10.70 0.61
C ARG A 35 17.23 11.52 1.75
N SER A 36 16.28 10.94 2.48
CA SER A 36 15.57 11.62 3.56
C SER A 36 16.24 11.37 4.92
N PRO A 37 15.99 12.24 5.93
CA PRO A 37 16.41 11.97 7.29
C PRO A 37 15.80 10.68 7.85
N VAL A 38 16.48 10.03 8.80
CA VAL A 38 16.05 8.75 9.42
C VAL A 38 14.60 8.80 9.93
N TYR A 39 14.17 9.91 10.54
CA TYR A 39 12.81 10.04 11.08
C TYR A 39 11.71 9.97 10.00
N MET A 40 12.04 10.29 8.74
CA MET A 40 11.12 10.12 7.62
C MET A 40 10.98 8.65 7.25
N VAL A 41 12.09 7.91 7.24
CA VAL A 41 12.09 6.46 6.97
C VAL A 41 11.30 5.70 8.03
N THR A 42 11.58 5.95 9.32
CA THR A 42 10.87 5.30 10.42
C THR A 42 9.40 5.69 10.43
N GLY A 43 9.10 6.98 10.22
CA GLY A 43 7.73 7.46 10.15
C GLY A 43 6.93 6.86 8.99
N PHE A 44 7.56 6.61 7.84
CA PHE A 44 6.91 5.95 6.71
C PHE A 44 6.62 4.48 7.04
N ALA A 45 7.59 3.77 7.62
CA ALA A 45 7.44 2.38 8.03
C ALA A 45 6.32 2.19 9.07
N GLU A 46 6.20 3.11 10.04
CA GLU A 46 5.13 3.13 11.03
C GLU A 46 3.74 3.32 10.36
N GLN A 47 3.61 4.30 9.46
CA GLN A 47 2.35 4.54 8.76
C GLN A 47 1.96 3.41 7.82
N LEU A 48 2.93 2.84 7.09
CA LEU A 48 2.70 1.65 6.25
C LEU A 48 2.21 0.47 7.11
N SER A 49 2.87 0.21 8.24
CA SER A 49 2.45 -0.86 9.16
C SER A 49 1.03 -0.62 9.68
N TRP A 50 0.68 0.61 10.00
CA TRP A 50 -0.67 0.98 10.44
C TRP A 50 -1.72 0.79 9.33
N ALA A 51 -1.41 1.16 8.09
CA ALA A 51 -2.30 0.93 6.95
C ALA A 51 -2.53 -0.58 6.72
N LEU A 52 -1.46 -1.38 6.71
CA LEU A 52 -1.55 -2.84 6.57
C LEU A 52 -2.35 -3.49 7.72
N TYR A 53 -2.19 -2.99 8.94
CA TYR A 53 -2.97 -3.41 10.10
C TYR A 53 -4.47 -3.11 9.96
N ARG A 54 -4.84 -1.93 9.44
CA ARG A 54 -6.27 -1.59 9.19
C ARG A 54 -6.95 -2.52 8.18
N LEU A 55 -6.16 -3.07 7.26
CA LEU A 55 -6.57 -4.08 6.28
C LEU A 55 -6.43 -5.53 6.80
N ASP A 56 -5.90 -5.75 8.00
CA ASP A 56 -5.71 -7.07 8.62
C ASP A 56 -7.04 -7.65 9.16
N ARG A 57 -8.05 -7.74 8.28
CA ARG A 57 -9.39 -8.20 8.61
C ARG A 57 -9.60 -9.60 8.09
N LYS A 58 -10.23 -10.45 8.90
CA LYS A 58 -10.44 -11.87 8.58
C LYS A 58 -11.17 -12.07 7.25
N GLU A 59 -12.20 -11.25 6.98
CA GLU A 59 -13.00 -11.32 5.76
C GLU A 59 -12.20 -11.02 4.48
N LEU A 60 -11.11 -10.25 4.57
CA LEU A 60 -10.26 -9.92 3.42
C LEU A 60 -9.26 -11.06 3.11
N GLY A 61 -8.83 -11.81 4.11
CA GLY A 61 -7.88 -12.91 3.94
C GLY A 61 -8.51 -14.27 3.64
N GLN A 62 -9.84 -14.39 3.57
CA GLN A 62 -10.49 -15.68 3.34
C GLN A 62 -10.11 -16.28 1.99
N GLY A 63 -9.52 -17.48 2.02
CA GLY A 63 -9.11 -18.20 0.82
C GLY A 63 -7.75 -17.79 0.25
N LEU A 64 -7.06 -16.84 0.87
CA LEU A 64 -5.71 -16.43 0.50
C LEU A 64 -4.65 -17.11 1.37
N SER A 65 -3.49 -17.38 0.78
CA SER A 65 -2.28 -17.69 1.57
C SER A 65 -1.84 -16.45 2.35
N GLY A 66 -0.97 -16.64 3.36
CA GLY A 66 -0.41 -15.51 4.11
C GLY A 66 0.36 -14.53 3.22
N ASP A 67 1.13 -15.05 2.26
CA ASP A 67 1.92 -14.24 1.32
C ASP A 67 1.02 -13.50 0.33
N SER A 68 0.03 -14.18 -0.24
CA SER A 68 -0.98 -13.55 -1.10
C SER A 68 -1.74 -12.46 -0.35
N PHE A 69 -2.10 -12.69 0.91
CA PHE A 69 -2.80 -11.69 1.72
C PHE A 69 -1.90 -10.48 2.03
N LEU A 70 -0.61 -10.69 2.28
CA LEU A 70 0.35 -9.60 2.45
C LEU A 70 0.51 -8.79 1.16
N SER A 71 0.78 -9.44 0.03
CA SER A 71 0.97 -8.75 -1.25
C SER A 71 -0.28 -8.01 -1.70
N THR A 72 -1.47 -8.58 -1.55
CA THR A 72 -2.74 -7.89 -1.87
C THR A 72 -2.94 -6.64 -1.00
N ARG A 73 -2.64 -6.69 0.30
CA ARG A 73 -2.72 -5.48 1.16
C ARG A 73 -1.72 -4.41 0.75
N CYS A 74 -0.50 -4.81 0.39
CA CYS A 74 0.49 -3.87 -0.16
C CYS A 74 0.00 -3.24 -1.47
N ALA A 75 -0.60 -4.02 -2.37
CA ALA A 75 -1.15 -3.51 -3.63
C ALA A 75 -2.28 -2.49 -3.40
N VAL A 76 -3.17 -2.73 -2.43
CA VAL A 76 -4.21 -1.76 -2.04
C VAL A 76 -3.61 -0.44 -1.54
N VAL A 77 -2.54 -0.50 -0.73
CA VAL A 77 -1.84 0.72 -0.26
C VAL A 77 -1.12 1.42 -1.41
N ALA A 78 -0.46 0.67 -2.28
CA ALA A 78 0.22 1.19 -3.47
C ALA A 78 -0.75 1.89 -4.44
N ALA A 79 -1.99 1.41 -4.54
CA ALA A 79 -3.05 2.04 -5.32
C ALA A 79 -3.57 3.37 -4.73
N GLY A 80 -3.11 3.74 -3.53
CA GLY A 80 -3.33 5.05 -2.92
C GLY A 80 -4.54 5.14 -1.98
N ARG A 81 -4.70 6.34 -1.40
CA ARG A 81 -5.62 6.60 -0.29
C ARG A 81 -7.08 6.29 -0.63
N GLU A 82 -7.56 6.72 -1.80
CA GLU A 82 -8.96 6.56 -2.18
C GLU A 82 -9.36 5.08 -2.29
N VAL A 83 -8.48 4.26 -2.86
CA VAL A 83 -8.66 2.81 -2.97
C VAL A 83 -8.63 2.17 -1.59
N PHE A 84 -7.63 2.51 -0.78
CA PHE A 84 -7.52 2.04 0.60
C PHE A 84 -8.79 2.33 1.42
N ASP A 85 -9.26 3.58 1.43
CA ASP A 85 -10.49 3.98 2.12
C ASP A 85 -11.74 3.34 1.50
N GLY A 86 -11.73 3.07 0.19
CA GLY A 86 -12.76 2.30 -0.51
C GLY A 86 -12.88 0.87 0.02
N VAL A 87 -11.75 0.17 0.16
CA VAL A 87 -11.70 -1.20 0.71
C VAL A 87 -12.16 -1.23 2.16
N LEU A 88 -11.73 -0.26 2.99
CA LEU A 88 -12.15 -0.22 4.40
C LEU A 88 -13.66 -0.05 4.57
N ARG A 89 -14.30 0.69 3.65
CA ARG A 89 -15.76 0.89 3.61
C ARG A 89 -16.50 -0.29 2.99
N ASN A 90 -15.95 -0.87 1.93
CA ASN A 90 -16.53 -2.00 1.21
C ASN A 90 -15.48 -3.11 0.98
N PRO A 91 -15.47 -4.16 1.81
CA PRO A 91 -14.54 -5.28 1.70
C PRO A 91 -14.53 -5.95 0.31
N SER A 92 -15.62 -5.90 -0.46
CA SER A 92 -15.66 -6.50 -1.80
C SER A 92 -14.72 -5.82 -2.80
N ALA A 93 -14.32 -4.57 -2.54
CA ALA A 93 -13.35 -3.84 -3.36
C ALA A 93 -11.92 -4.37 -3.22
N PHE A 94 -11.66 -5.28 -2.27
CA PHE A 94 -10.37 -5.95 -2.11
C PHE A 94 -10.14 -7.05 -3.15
N ALA A 95 -11.21 -7.73 -3.58
CA ALA A 95 -11.12 -8.91 -4.43
C ALA A 95 -10.32 -8.71 -5.74
N PRO A 96 -10.45 -7.58 -6.47
CA PRO A 96 -9.66 -7.35 -7.68
C PRO A 96 -8.14 -7.47 -7.45
N PHE A 97 -7.64 -6.95 -6.33
CA PHE A 97 -6.21 -6.97 -5.98
C PHE A 97 -5.69 -8.37 -5.60
N ALA A 98 -6.58 -9.32 -5.34
CA ALA A 98 -6.21 -10.69 -5.00
C ALA A 98 -6.02 -11.58 -6.25
N THR A 99 -6.46 -11.12 -7.43
CA THR A 99 -6.59 -11.94 -8.63
C THR A 99 -5.43 -11.81 -9.63
N ASP A 100 -4.63 -10.74 -9.54
CA ASP A 100 -3.61 -10.38 -10.53
C ASP A 100 -2.17 -10.81 -10.15
N LEU A 101 -2.01 -11.68 -9.15
CA LEU A 101 -0.72 -12.20 -8.67
C LEU A 101 -0.44 -13.66 -9.12
N VAL A 102 -0.92 -14.03 -10.32
CA VAL A 102 -0.68 -15.36 -10.95
C VAL A 102 0.29 -15.25 -12.11
#